data_AF-A0A519I5G2-F1
#
_entry.id   AF-A0A519I5G2-F1
#
_cell.length_a   1.000
_cell.length_b   1.000
_cell.length_c   1.000
_cell.angle_alpha   90.00
_cell.angle_beta   90.00
_cell.angle_gamma   90.00
#
_symmetry.space_group_name_H-M   'P 1'
#
loop_
_entity.id
_entity.type
_entity.pdbx_description
1 polymer ?
#
loop_
_entity_poly.entity_id
_entity_poly.type
_entity_poly.pdbx_seq_one_letter_code
_entity_poly.pdbx_strand_id
1 'polypeptide(L)'
;MKAKKLTARERRANRKETPVSCESINLDPAVYSAALRYLFDRPVPDKSGQEWYWLIDEPEFNATPLQWTHIQTVLFANAGTDLAPYSDEQVGMGLNHVMSNNAGDIPHMVNDPSVPLADAMRMMRALPTLWRDCLGPRLDTGPSPIGSRSDRLYFVSYMWFDVWPTFWNAKDIPEWRDAMWQVFCEMLTMPFRAAQESALHGIGHEGVRLGRPKELQAHMDAFIRQVKHDDELKNYAQAAARGMVQ
;
A
#
# COMPACT_ATOMS: atom_id res chain seq x y z
N MET A 1 40.01 -2.13 20.29
CA MET A 1 38.55 -2.15 20.55
C MET A 1 37.92 -3.16 19.59
N LYS A 2 37.22 -4.19 20.08
CA LYS A 2 36.57 -5.20 19.20
C LYS A 2 35.26 -4.62 18.65
N ALA A 3 35.13 -4.57 17.33
CA ALA A 3 33.89 -4.17 16.66
C ALA A 3 32.75 -5.10 17.09
N LYS A 4 31.65 -4.54 17.62
CA LYS A 4 30.47 -5.29 18.04
C LYS A 4 29.80 -5.89 16.80
N LYS A 5 29.75 -7.22 16.70
CA LYS A 5 29.04 -7.92 15.61
C LYS A 5 27.54 -7.64 15.75
N LEU A 6 26.97 -6.94 14.77
CA LEU A 6 25.52 -6.72 14.67
C LEU A 6 24.79 -8.06 14.60
N THR A 7 23.69 -8.16 15.36
CA THR A 7 22.73 -9.28 15.31
C THR A 7 22.02 -9.32 13.96
N ALA A 8 21.42 -10.46 13.59
CA ALA A 8 20.69 -10.59 12.33
C ALA A 8 19.53 -9.57 12.20
N ARG A 9 18.87 -9.23 13.33
CA ARG A 9 17.84 -8.21 13.41
C ARG A 9 18.39 -6.80 13.16
N GLU A 10 19.52 -6.47 13.78
CA GLU A 10 20.19 -5.18 13.55
C GLU A 10 20.75 -5.07 12.13
N ARG A 11 21.22 -6.17 11.52
CA ARG A 11 21.64 -6.17 10.10
C ARG A 11 20.47 -5.99 9.15
N ARG A 12 19.29 -6.53 9.47
CA ARG A 12 18.07 -6.33 8.69
C ARG A 12 17.56 -4.90 8.82
N ALA A 13 17.66 -4.30 10.00
CA ALA A 13 17.33 -2.89 10.24
C ALA A 13 18.37 -1.90 9.66
N ASN A 14 19.67 -2.26 9.61
CA ASN A 14 20.75 -1.44 9.04
C ASN A 14 21.05 -1.73 7.57
N ARG A 15 20.29 -2.62 6.91
CA ARG A 15 20.44 -2.81 5.47
C ARG A 15 19.85 -1.55 4.83
N LYS A 16 20.72 -0.60 4.44
CA LYS A 16 20.35 0.43 3.48
C LYS A 16 19.86 -0.32 2.25
N GLU A 17 18.56 -0.41 2.08
CA GLU A 17 17.98 -0.88 0.84
C GLU A 17 18.49 0.08 -0.24
N THR A 18 18.96 -0.49 -1.35
CA THR A 18 19.32 0.31 -2.51
C THR A 18 18.08 1.11 -2.89
N PRO A 19 18.17 2.45 -3.02
CA PRO A 19 17.03 3.26 -3.42
C PRO A 19 16.44 2.70 -4.71
N VAL A 20 15.13 2.41 -4.69
CA VAL A 20 14.42 1.97 -5.89
C VAL A 20 14.29 3.18 -6.80
N SER A 21 14.90 3.07 -7.98
CA SER A 21 14.86 4.07 -9.05
C SER A 21 14.42 3.40 -10.35
N CYS A 22 14.01 4.20 -11.34
CA CYS A 22 13.66 3.73 -12.67
C CYS A 22 14.79 2.86 -13.26
N GLU A 23 16.02 3.34 -13.17
CA GLU A 23 17.21 2.66 -13.68
C GLU A 23 17.46 1.33 -12.96
N SER A 24 17.23 1.27 -11.64
CA SER A 24 17.48 0.06 -10.85
C SER A 24 16.56 -1.12 -11.19
N ILE A 25 15.45 -0.85 -11.89
CA ILE A 25 14.47 -1.85 -12.31
C ILE A 25 14.25 -1.87 -13.83
N ASN A 26 15.10 -1.19 -14.60
CA ASN A 26 15.02 -1.14 -16.07
C ASN A 26 13.70 -0.53 -16.60
N LEU A 27 13.19 0.50 -15.92
CA LEU A 27 12.10 1.35 -16.39
C LEU A 27 12.67 2.63 -17.00
N ASP A 28 12.14 3.05 -18.14
CA ASP A 28 12.48 4.35 -18.73
C ASP A 28 11.90 5.49 -17.86
N PRO A 29 12.73 6.42 -17.35
CA PRO A 29 12.27 7.57 -16.57
C PRO A 29 11.20 8.42 -17.28
N ALA A 30 11.21 8.48 -18.62
CA ALA A 30 10.21 9.20 -19.40
C ALA A 30 8.83 8.52 -19.32
N VAL A 31 8.80 7.18 -19.36
CA VAL A 31 7.59 6.38 -19.18
C VAL A 31 7.05 6.57 -17.76
N TYR A 32 7.92 6.52 -16.76
CA TYR A 32 7.52 6.75 -15.38
C TYR A 32 6.93 8.16 -15.16
N SER A 33 7.61 9.19 -15.66
CA SER A 33 7.14 10.57 -15.56
C SER A 33 5.80 10.78 -16.27
N ALA A 34 5.59 10.13 -17.42
CA ALA A 34 4.31 10.18 -18.13
C ALA A 34 3.20 9.46 -17.36
N ALA A 35 3.51 8.33 -16.72
CA ALA A 35 2.57 7.60 -15.86
C ALA A 35 2.15 8.43 -14.64
N LEU A 36 3.08 9.14 -13.98
CA LEU A 36 2.74 10.03 -12.86
C LEU A 36 1.77 11.14 -13.28
N ARG A 37 2.01 11.77 -14.44
CA ARG A 37 1.07 12.76 -14.97
C ARG A 37 -0.28 12.14 -15.29
N TYR A 38 -0.30 10.98 -15.94
CA TYR A 38 -1.53 10.24 -16.23
C TYR A 38 -2.32 9.89 -14.96
N LEU A 39 -1.67 9.52 -13.86
CA LEU A 39 -2.35 9.14 -12.62
C LEU A 39 -2.79 10.35 -11.80
N PHE A 40 -1.94 11.36 -11.68
CA PHE A 40 -2.07 12.39 -10.63
C PHE A 40 -2.22 13.82 -11.16
N ASP A 41 -1.73 14.13 -12.37
CA ASP A 41 -1.90 15.46 -13.00
C ASP A 41 -3.26 15.54 -13.71
N ARG A 42 -4.31 15.37 -12.91
CA ARG A 42 -5.68 15.26 -13.36
C ARG A 42 -6.57 16.30 -12.67
N PRO A 43 -7.56 16.87 -13.38
CA PRO A 43 -8.53 17.77 -12.76
C PRO A 43 -9.35 16.99 -11.72
N VAL A 44 -9.55 17.61 -10.56
CA VAL A 44 -10.45 17.07 -9.53
C VAL A 44 -11.86 17.52 -9.88
N PRO A 45 -12.82 16.61 -10.10
CA PRO A 45 -14.19 16.99 -10.42
C PRO A 45 -14.85 17.67 -9.22
N ASP A 46 -15.84 18.53 -9.50
CA ASP A 46 -16.72 19.05 -8.45
C ASP A 46 -17.58 17.93 -7.83
N LYS A 47 -18.41 18.27 -6.83
CA LYS A 47 -19.23 17.29 -6.10
C LYS A 47 -20.22 16.50 -6.97
N SER A 48 -20.55 16.99 -8.16
CA SER A 48 -21.46 16.36 -9.12
C SER A 48 -20.74 15.72 -10.31
N GLY A 49 -19.45 16.01 -10.47
CA GLY A 49 -18.63 15.52 -11.56
C GLY A 49 -18.13 14.10 -11.32
N GLN A 50 -17.79 13.44 -12.42
CA GLN A 50 -17.25 12.08 -12.40
C GLN A 50 -15.72 12.11 -12.43
N GLU A 51 -15.09 11.14 -11.80
CA GLU A 51 -13.63 10.98 -11.81
C GLU A 51 -13.15 10.57 -13.22
N TRP A 52 -11.93 10.99 -13.58
CA TRP A 52 -11.44 10.91 -14.96
C TRP A 52 -11.41 9.48 -15.53
N TYR A 53 -11.07 8.48 -14.71
CA TYR A 53 -10.98 7.08 -15.15
C TYR A 53 -12.34 6.43 -15.45
N TRP A 54 -13.44 7.14 -15.19
CA TRP A 54 -14.76 6.69 -15.61
C TRP A 54 -15.25 7.36 -16.90
N LEU A 55 -14.51 8.34 -17.42
CA LEU A 55 -14.89 9.04 -18.65
C LEU A 55 -14.53 8.17 -19.85
N ILE A 56 -15.50 7.93 -20.73
CA ILE A 56 -15.36 7.05 -21.90
C ILE A 56 -14.30 7.55 -22.88
N ASP A 57 -14.13 8.87 -22.99
CA ASP A 57 -13.22 9.50 -23.96
C ASP A 57 -11.80 9.72 -23.40
N GLU A 58 -11.52 9.24 -22.20
CA GLU A 58 -10.23 9.43 -21.55
C GLU A 58 -9.17 8.51 -22.18
N PRO A 59 -8.06 9.05 -22.71
CA PRO A 59 -7.03 8.23 -23.33
C PRO A 59 -6.35 7.29 -22.32
N GLU A 60 -6.30 6.01 -22.64
CA GLU A 60 -5.57 5.01 -21.87
C GLU A 60 -4.05 5.24 -21.92
N PHE A 61 -3.37 4.98 -20.81
CA PHE A 61 -1.91 4.94 -20.76
C PHE A 61 -1.39 3.57 -21.18
N ASN A 62 -0.72 3.52 -22.34
CA ASN A 62 -0.15 2.29 -22.88
C ASN A 62 1.15 1.90 -22.16
N ALA A 63 1.08 0.89 -21.29
CA ALA A 63 2.22 0.23 -20.68
C ALA A 63 1.96 -1.27 -20.56
N THR A 64 3.02 -2.07 -20.69
CA THR A 64 2.93 -3.52 -20.48
C THR A 64 2.68 -3.85 -19.00
N PRO A 65 2.20 -5.05 -18.66
CA PRO A 65 2.05 -5.47 -17.26
C PRO A 65 3.34 -5.36 -16.44
N LEU A 66 4.49 -5.67 -17.06
CA LEU A 66 5.80 -5.50 -16.43
C LEU A 66 6.14 -4.02 -16.18
N GLN A 67 5.89 -3.14 -17.16
CA GLN A 67 6.09 -1.71 -16.98
C GLN A 67 5.18 -1.14 -15.89
N TRP A 68 3.90 -1.53 -15.83
CA TRP A 68 3.01 -1.12 -14.75
C TRP A 68 3.46 -1.62 -13.38
N THR A 69 3.97 -2.85 -13.29
CA THR A 69 4.55 -3.37 -12.04
C THR A 69 5.77 -2.56 -11.63
N HIS A 70 6.64 -2.19 -12.58
CA HIS A 70 7.79 -1.32 -12.33
C HIS A 70 7.38 0.10 -11.93
N ILE A 71 6.40 0.70 -12.60
CA ILE A 71 5.84 2.02 -12.24
C ILE A 71 5.32 1.99 -10.80
N GLN A 72 4.53 0.99 -10.42
CA GLN A 72 4.05 0.82 -9.05
C GLN A 72 5.20 0.66 -8.05
N THR A 73 6.23 -0.11 -8.41
CA THR A 73 7.41 -0.32 -7.56
C THR A 73 8.14 1.00 -7.27
N VAL A 74 8.41 1.82 -8.29
CA VAL A 74 9.07 3.13 -8.11
C VAL A 74 8.16 4.09 -7.36
N LEU A 75 6.88 4.16 -7.74
CA LEU A 75 5.87 4.99 -7.09
C LEU A 75 5.79 4.71 -5.59
N PHE A 76 5.61 3.45 -5.18
CA PHE A 76 5.50 3.13 -3.75
C PHE A 76 6.78 3.45 -2.98
N ALA A 77 7.94 3.22 -3.60
CA ALA A 77 9.22 3.48 -2.96
C ALA A 77 9.58 4.97 -2.82
N ASN A 78 8.99 5.85 -3.63
CA ASN A 78 9.35 7.26 -3.70
C ASN A 78 8.16 8.22 -3.52
N ALA A 79 6.99 7.69 -3.14
CA ALA A 79 5.71 8.41 -3.09
C ALA A 79 5.78 9.74 -2.33
N GLY A 80 6.56 9.82 -1.24
CA GLY A 80 6.71 11.05 -0.47
C GLY A 80 7.30 12.21 -1.26
N THR A 81 8.20 11.93 -2.22
CA THR A 81 8.77 12.95 -3.11
C THR A 81 7.93 13.11 -4.36
N ASP A 82 7.60 12.00 -5.03
CA ASP A 82 6.94 12.03 -6.34
C ASP A 82 5.52 12.56 -6.26
N LEU A 83 4.84 12.34 -5.12
CA LEU A 83 3.47 12.81 -4.95
C LEU A 83 3.37 14.20 -4.29
N ALA A 84 4.46 14.73 -3.73
CA ALA A 84 4.47 16.03 -3.03
C ALA A 84 3.84 17.20 -3.83
N PRO A 85 3.99 17.29 -5.17
CA PRO A 85 3.37 18.36 -5.95
C PRO A 85 1.84 18.28 -6.07
N TYR A 86 1.22 17.13 -5.78
CA TYR A 86 -0.21 16.90 -5.98
C TYR A 86 -1.02 17.05 -4.70
N SER A 87 -2.22 17.61 -4.84
CA SER A 87 -3.19 17.72 -3.75
C SER A 87 -3.67 16.35 -3.25
N ASP A 88 -4.19 16.29 -2.02
CA ASP A 88 -4.72 15.05 -1.44
C ASP A 88 -5.87 14.45 -2.26
N GLU A 89 -6.69 15.30 -2.89
CA GLU A 89 -7.75 14.86 -3.80
C GLU A 89 -7.19 14.20 -5.06
N GLN A 90 -6.15 14.77 -5.67
CA GLN A 90 -5.47 14.19 -6.83
C GLN A 90 -4.77 12.88 -6.46
N VAL A 91 -4.08 12.84 -5.32
CA VAL A 91 -3.41 11.63 -4.83
C VAL A 91 -4.42 10.53 -4.54
N GLY A 92 -5.51 10.85 -3.84
CA GLY A 92 -6.58 9.89 -3.55
C GLY A 92 -7.18 9.31 -4.83
N MET A 93 -7.52 10.17 -5.81
CA MET A 93 -8.06 9.72 -7.09
C MET A 93 -7.07 8.85 -7.88
N GLY A 94 -5.82 9.29 -8.02
CA GLY A 94 -4.80 8.53 -8.75
C GLY A 94 -4.47 7.18 -8.09
N LEU A 95 -4.39 7.13 -6.76
CA LEU A 95 -4.17 5.88 -6.03
C LEU A 95 -5.38 4.94 -6.11
N ASN A 96 -6.61 5.46 -6.18
CA ASN A 96 -7.79 4.63 -6.38
C ASN A 96 -7.71 3.86 -7.71
N HIS A 97 -7.25 4.53 -8.78
CA HIS A 97 -7.01 3.89 -10.08
C HIS A 97 -5.89 2.84 -10.04
N VAL A 98 -4.88 3.03 -9.18
CA VAL A 98 -3.78 2.06 -9.00
C VAL A 98 -4.25 0.80 -8.28
N MET A 99 -5.11 0.92 -7.27
CA MET A 99 -5.46 -0.20 -6.38
C MET A 99 -6.80 -0.87 -6.72
N SER A 100 -7.78 -0.16 -7.29
CA SER A 100 -9.15 -0.65 -7.42
C SER A 100 -9.41 -1.22 -8.80
N ASN A 101 -9.82 -2.49 -8.85
CA ASN A 101 -10.24 -3.13 -10.10
C ASN A 101 -11.55 -2.54 -10.67
N ASN A 102 -12.33 -1.83 -9.86
CA ASN A 102 -13.45 -1.06 -10.36
C ASN A 102 -12.95 0.14 -11.17
N ALA A 103 -11.83 0.75 -10.78
CA ALA A 103 -11.31 1.94 -11.43
C ALA A 103 -10.42 1.65 -12.64
N GLY A 104 -10.01 0.40 -12.89
CA GLY A 104 -9.22 0.00 -14.06
C GLY A 104 -8.41 -1.28 -13.82
N ASP A 105 -7.59 -1.68 -14.79
CA ASP A 105 -6.87 -2.96 -14.76
C ASP A 105 -5.47 -2.90 -14.12
N ILE A 106 -4.96 -1.71 -13.76
CA ILE A 106 -3.65 -1.53 -13.13
C ILE A 106 -3.38 -2.49 -11.96
N PRO A 107 -4.31 -2.72 -11.00
CA PRO A 107 -4.02 -3.63 -9.89
C PRO A 107 -3.81 -5.08 -10.32
N HIS A 108 -4.32 -5.49 -11.48
CA HIS A 108 -4.14 -6.84 -12.00
C HIS A 108 -2.78 -7.07 -12.64
N MET A 109 -2.10 -6.00 -13.10
CA MET A 109 -0.87 -6.07 -13.91
C MET A 109 0.23 -6.92 -13.26
N VAL A 110 0.38 -6.84 -11.94
CA VAL A 110 1.42 -7.58 -11.21
C VAL A 110 1.17 -9.10 -11.14
N ASN A 111 -0.05 -9.55 -11.42
CA ASN A 111 -0.39 -10.98 -11.49
C ASN A 111 -0.33 -11.54 -12.91
N ASP A 112 -0.04 -10.71 -13.90
CA ASP A 112 0.03 -11.16 -15.29
C ASP A 112 1.17 -12.20 -15.45
N PRO A 113 0.97 -13.31 -16.18
CA PRO A 113 1.99 -14.34 -16.37
C PRO A 113 3.31 -13.85 -16.98
N SER A 114 3.31 -12.70 -17.66
CA SER A 114 4.52 -12.07 -18.21
C SER A 114 5.36 -11.34 -17.17
N VAL A 115 4.84 -11.10 -15.96
CA VAL A 115 5.56 -10.44 -14.87
C VAL A 115 6.36 -11.47 -14.06
N PRO A 116 7.69 -11.36 -13.99
CA PRO A 116 8.48 -12.23 -13.14
C PRO A 116 8.11 -12.06 -11.66
N LEU A 117 7.99 -13.16 -10.93
CA LEU A 117 7.68 -13.14 -9.49
C LEU A 117 8.65 -12.24 -8.69
N ALA A 118 9.91 -12.17 -9.10
CA ALA A 118 10.90 -11.30 -8.46
C ALA A 118 10.53 -9.81 -8.54
N ASP A 119 9.97 -9.36 -9.66
CA ASP A 119 9.51 -7.97 -9.85
C ASP A 119 8.24 -7.70 -9.04
N ALA A 120 7.29 -8.64 -9.05
CA ALA A 120 6.11 -8.57 -8.19
C ALA A 120 6.47 -8.46 -6.70
N MET A 121 7.45 -9.25 -6.24
CA MET A 121 7.92 -9.19 -4.85
C MET A 121 8.68 -7.90 -4.52
N ARG A 122 9.32 -7.26 -5.50
CA ARG A 122 9.92 -5.93 -5.30
C ARG A 122 8.83 -4.87 -5.11
N MET A 123 7.79 -4.90 -5.93
CA MET A 123 6.62 -4.02 -5.79
C MET A 123 5.98 -4.16 -4.39
N MET A 124 5.72 -5.40 -3.96
CA MET A 124 5.13 -5.66 -2.64
C MET A 124 5.98 -5.14 -1.48
N ARG A 125 7.31 -5.26 -1.58
CA ARG A 125 8.23 -4.76 -0.53
C ARG A 125 8.32 -3.24 -0.50
N ALA A 126 8.06 -2.56 -1.62
CA ALA A 126 8.01 -1.11 -1.69
C ALA A 126 6.71 -0.53 -1.09
N LEU A 127 5.63 -1.33 -1.06
CA LEU A 127 4.30 -0.88 -0.63
C LEU A 127 4.26 -0.19 0.75
N PRO A 128 4.94 -0.66 1.81
CA PRO A 128 4.94 0.02 3.10
C PRO A 128 5.50 1.45 3.04
N THR A 129 6.41 1.73 2.10
CA THR A 129 6.98 3.08 1.92
C THR A 129 5.93 4.09 1.44
N LEU A 130 4.91 3.66 0.69
CA LEU A 130 3.77 4.51 0.34
C LEU A 130 3.06 5.06 1.59
N TRP A 131 2.84 4.22 2.60
CA TRP A 131 2.27 4.67 3.87
C TRP A 131 3.24 5.51 4.68
N ARG A 132 4.48 5.05 4.80
CA ARG A 132 5.48 5.69 5.64
C ARG A 132 5.78 7.12 5.20
N ASP A 133 5.94 7.32 3.90
CA ASP A 133 6.51 8.55 3.35
C ASP A 133 5.44 9.45 2.69
N CYS A 134 4.25 8.92 2.40
CA CYS A 134 3.16 9.70 1.78
C CYS A 134 1.83 9.67 2.54
N LEU A 135 1.14 8.52 2.62
CA LEU A 135 -0.23 8.48 3.16
C LEU A 135 -0.27 8.81 4.65
N GLY A 136 0.65 8.27 5.44
CA GLY A 136 0.74 8.51 6.88
C GLY A 136 0.87 9.98 7.23
N PRO A 137 1.91 10.69 6.74
CA PRO A 137 2.08 12.12 6.97
C PRO A 137 0.91 13.00 6.50
N ARG A 138 0.27 12.67 5.36
CA ARG A 138 -0.88 13.44 4.84
C ARG A 138 -2.16 13.23 5.65
N LEU A 139 -2.35 12.02 6.20
CA LEU A 139 -3.56 11.67 6.95
C LEU A 139 -3.43 11.95 8.46
N ASP A 140 -2.26 12.37 8.95
CA ASP A 140 -2.01 12.73 10.35
C ASP A 140 -2.60 14.10 10.72
N THR A 141 -3.93 14.22 10.58
CA THR A 141 -4.69 15.46 10.79
C THR A 141 -5.37 15.50 12.16
N GLY A 142 -4.98 14.63 13.08
CA GLY A 142 -5.62 14.45 14.39
C GLY A 142 -6.63 13.29 14.44
N PRO A 143 -7.21 13.03 15.62
CA PRO A 143 -8.06 11.86 15.85
C PRO A 143 -9.40 11.98 15.12
N SER A 144 -9.72 10.98 14.30
CA SER A 144 -11.05 10.75 13.72
C SER A 144 -11.49 9.32 14.00
N PRO A 145 -12.78 9.06 14.24
CA PRO A 145 -13.27 7.68 14.35
C PRO A 145 -12.93 6.84 13.11
N ILE A 146 -12.63 5.56 13.31
CA ILE A 146 -12.27 4.66 12.21
C ILE A 146 -13.45 4.55 11.23
N GLY A 147 -13.19 4.73 9.93
CA GLY A 147 -14.20 4.66 8.88
C GLY A 147 -15.13 5.88 8.79
N SER A 148 -14.90 6.94 9.55
CA SER A 148 -15.79 8.13 9.56
C SER A 148 -15.51 9.15 8.46
N ARG A 149 -14.33 9.10 7.85
CA ARG A 149 -13.89 10.05 6.83
C ARG A 149 -14.28 9.57 5.44
N SER A 150 -14.68 10.52 4.59
CA SER A 150 -15.09 10.28 3.22
C SER A 150 -14.26 11.05 2.19
N ASP A 151 -13.18 11.71 2.62
CA ASP A 151 -12.21 12.29 1.70
C ASP A 151 -11.47 11.19 0.92
N ARG A 152 -11.10 11.51 -0.33
CA ARG A 152 -10.56 10.50 -1.26
C ARG A 152 -9.29 9.85 -0.73
N LEU A 153 -8.40 10.63 -0.12
CA LEU A 153 -7.13 10.13 0.38
C LEU A 153 -7.33 9.14 1.54
N TYR A 154 -8.24 9.45 2.47
CA TYR A 154 -8.59 8.51 3.53
C TYR A 154 -9.26 7.26 2.97
N PHE A 155 -10.23 7.41 2.08
CA PHE A 155 -10.93 6.29 1.45
C PHE A 155 -9.95 5.29 0.83
N VAL A 156 -8.99 5.78 0.03
CA VAL A 156 -8.03 4.86 -0.60
C VAL A 156 -7.10 4.19 0.40
N SER A 157 -6.67 4.90 1.44
CA SER A 157 -5.83 4.30 2.49
C SER A 157 -6.60 3.23 3.26
N TYR A 158 -7.87 3.47 3.59
CA TYR A 158 -8.70 2.54 4.36
C TYR A 158 -9.07 1.29 3.54
N MET A 159 -9.53 1.49 2.30
CA MET A 159 -10.06 0.42 1.46
C MET A 159 -9.00 -0.39 0.70
N TRP A 160 -7.72 0.01 0.75
CA TRP A 160 -6.68 -0.56 -0.11
C TRP A 160 -6.72 -2.09 -0.14
N PHE A 161 -6.67 -2.74 1.01
CA PHE A 161 -6.60 -4.20 1.07
C PHE A 161 -7.95 -4.91 0.87
N ASP A 162 -9.07 -4.20 0.94
CA ASP A 162 -10.39 -4.76 0.62
C ASP A 162 -10.63 -4.80 -0.90
N VAL A 163 -10.27 -3.71 -1.60
CA VAL A 163 -10.52 -3.60 -3.04
C VAL A 163 -9.36 -4.08 -3.92
N TRP A 164 -8.16 -4.28 -3.35
CA TRP A 164 -6.99 -4.67 -4.15
C TRP A 164 -7.01 -6.17 -4.50
N PRO A 165 -7.35 -6.53 -5.75
CA PRO A 165 -7.60 -7.92 -6.15
C PRO A 165 -6.35 -8.80 -6.11
N THR A 166 -5.16 -8.19 -6.09
CA THR A 166 -3.87 -8.86 -6.23
C THR A 166 -3.69 -9.96 -5.20
N PHE A 167 -4.03 -9.68 -3.95
CA PHE A 167 -3.87 -10.68 -2.91
C PHE A 167 -4.76 -11.90 -3.15
N TRP A 168 -6.03 -11.70 -3.51
CA TRP A 168 -6.95 -12.81 -3.78
C TRP A 168 -6.46 -13.69 -4.94
N ASN A 169 -5.89 -13.09 -5.98
CA ASN A 169 -5.37 -13.79 -7.16
C ASN A 169 -4.06 -14.53 -6.89
N ALA A 170 -3.24 -14.04 -5.95
CA ALA A 170 -1.92 -14.58 -5.65
C ALA A 170 -1.83 -15.32 -4.30
N LYS A 171 -2.95 -15.48 -3.57
CA LYS A 171 -3.00 -16.06 -2.21
C LYS A 171 -2.38 -17.45 -2.10
N ASP A 172 -2.38 -18.24 -3.17
CA ASP A 172 -1.84 -19.60 -3.14
C ASP A 172 -0.30 -19.62 -3.26
N ILE A 173 0.31 -18.52 -3.74
CA ILE A 173 1.77 -18.38 -3.87
C ILE A 173 2.38 -18.07 -2.50
N PRO A 174 3.27 -18.92 -1.95
CA PRO A 174 3.86 -18.72 -0.61
C PRO A 174 4.58 -17.38 -0.45
N GLU A 175 5.34 -16.96 -1.47
CA GLU A 175 6.10 -15.71 -1.45
C GLU A 175 5.19 -14.48 -1.33
N TRP A 176 4.00 -14.52 -1.93
CA TRP A 176 2.99 -13.46 -1.82
C TRP A 176 2.39 -13.39 -0.43
N ARG A 177 2.05 -14.54 0.16
CA ARG A 177 1.57 -14.60 1.56
C ARG A 177 2.61 -14.04 2.52
N ASP A 178 3.88 -14.37 2.29
CA ASP A 178 4.99 -13.90 3.11
C ASP A 178 5.22 -12.40 2.94
N ALA A 179 5.18 -11.89 1.71
CA ALA A 179 5.31 -10.47 1.43
C ALA A 179 4.16 -9.67 2.05
N MET A 180 2.91 -10.12 1.89
CA MET A 180 1.75 -9.46 2.49
C MET A 180 1.82 -9.45 4.02
N TRP A 181 2.23 -10.57 4.63
CA TRP A 181 2.46 -10.63 6.07
C TRP A 181 3.51 -9.60 6.52
N GLN A 182 4.60 -9.43 5.78
CA GLN A 182 5.60 -8.39 6.09
C GLN A 182 5.02 -6.98 5.95
N VAL A 183 4.23 -6.70 4.91
CA VAL A 183 3.56 -5.41 4.72
C VAL A 183 2.71 -5.05 5.93
N PHE A 184 1.84 -5.96 6.38
CA PHE A 184 1.00 -5.72 7.56
C PHE A 184 1.83 -5.52 8.82
N CYS A 185 2.85 -6.34 9.07
CA CYS A 185 3.74 -6.15 10.22
C CYS A 185 4.43 -4.79 10.20
N GLU A 186 4.91 -4.35 9.03
CA GLU A 186 5.59 -3.06 8.91
C GLU A 186 4.63 -1.90 9.16
N MET A 187 3.45 -1.92 8.54
CA MET A 187 2.43 -0.88 8.71
C MET A 187 1.93 -0.77 10.15
N LEU A 188 1.72 -1.90 10.84
CA LEU A 188 1.35 -1.89 12.27
C LEU A 188 2.41 -1.26 13.17
N THR A 189 3.68 -1.27 12.77
CA THR A 189 4.76 -0.64 13.54
C THR A 189 4.96 0.85 13.24
N MET A 190 4.28 1.38 12.22
CA MET A 190 4.40 2.80 11.86
C MET A 190 3.75 3.69 12.92
N PRO A 191 4.25 4.92 13.12
CA PRO A 191 3.67 5.88 14.05
C PRO A 191 2.45 6.61 13.47
N PHE A 192 1.81 6.06 12.43
CA PHE A 192 0.66 6.67 11.76
C PHE A 192 -0.57 5.81 11.98
N ARG A 193 -1.60 6.38 12.61
CA ARG A 193 -2.84 5.66 12.91
C ARG A 193 -3.52 5.13 11.65
N ALA A 194 -3.56 5.92 10.58
CA ALA A 194 -4.16 5.50 9.30
C ALA A 194 -3.44 4.28 8.66
N ALA A 195 -2.12 4.16 8.85
CA ALA A 195 -1.38 2.98 8.38
C ALA A 195 -1.73 1.74 9.21
N GLN A 196 -1.88 1.90 10.53
CA GLN A 196 -2.31 0.84 11.43
C GLN A 196 -3.76 0.41 11.11
N GLU A 197 -4.68 1.36 10.95
CA GLU A 197 -6.07 1.12 10.54
C GLU A 197 -6.15 0.31 9.24
N SER A 198 -5.44 0.75 8.20
CA SER A 198 -5.40 0.06 6.90
C SER A 198 -4.87 -1.37 7.02
N ALA A 199 -3.78 -1.57 7.77
CA ALA A 199 -3.22 -2.90 8.00
C ALA A 199 -4.19 -3.81 8.78
N LEU A 200 -4.86 -3.27 9.80
CA LEU A 200 -5.86 -4.01 10.58
C LEU A 200 -7.06 -4.39 9.72
N HIS A 201 -7.54 -3.49 8.88
CA HIS A 201 -8.62 -3.75 7.93
C HIS A 201 -8.22 -4.89 6.98
N GLY A 202 -7.04 -4.79 6.35
CA GLY A 202 -6.49 -5.85 5.51
C GLY A 202 -6.31 -7.20 6.23
N ILE A 203 -5.81 -7.20 7.48
CA ILE A 203 -5.72 -8.42 8.31
C ILE A 203 -7.12 -9.02 8.55
N GLY A 204 -8.13 -8.19 8.77
CA GLY A 204 -9.50 -8.66 8.97
C GLY A 204 -10.06 -9.39 7.76
N HIS A 205 -9.84 -8.88 6.54
CA HIS A 205 -10.31 -9.54 5.32
C HIS A 205 -9.43 -10.74 4.91
N GLU A 206 -8.11 -10.61 5.07
CA GLU A 206 -7.15 -11.46 4.39
C GLU A 206 -6.30 -12.33 5.33
N GLY A 207 -6.33 -12.07 6.64
CA GLY A 207 -5.42 -12.67 7.63
C GLY A 207 -5.46 -14.20 7.67
N VAL A 208 -6.64 -14.81 7.48
CA VAL A 208 -6.80 -16.28 7.42
C VAL A 208 -6.01 -16.88 6.25
N ARG A 209 -5.94 -16.17 5.12
CA ARG A 209 -5.30 -16.65 3.89
C ARG A 209 -3.77 -16.59 3.96
N LEU A 210 -3.21 -15.89 4.95
CA LEU A 210 -1.76 -15.89 5.19
C LEU A 210 -1.25 -17.26 5.65
N GLY A 211 -2.11 -18.16 6.16
CA GLY A 211 -1.71 -19.49 6.61
C GLY A 211 -0.83 -19.50 7.87
N ARG A 212 -0.92 -18.45 8.70
CA ARG A 212 -0.04 -18.18 9.86
C ARG A 212 -0.84 -17.82 11.13
N PRO A 213 -1.84 -18.63 11.55
CA PRO A 213 -2.80 -18.22 12.57
C PRO A 213 -2.17 -17.95 13.95
N LYS A 214 -1.15 -18.73 14.34
CA LYS A 214 -0.48 -18.56 15.65
C LYS A 214 0.36 -17.28 15.69
N GLU A 215 1.11 -17.03 14.61
CA GLU A 215 1.94 -15.84 14.45
C GLU A 215 1.09 -14.58 14.35
N LEU A 216 -0.01 -14.63 13.60
CA LEU A 216 -0.99 -13.55 13.52
C LEU A 216 -1.54 -13.23 14.91
N GLN A 217 -2.08 -14.22 15.64
CA GLN A 217 -2.61 -13.99 16.98
C GLN A 217 -1.57 -13.38 17.92
N ALA A 218 -0.36 -13.95 17.96
CA ALA A 218 0.71 -13.45 18.83
C ALA A 218 1.12 -12.00 18.47
N HIS A 219 1.13 -11.66 17.19
CA HIS A 219 1.46 -10.31 16.73
C HIS A 219 0.35 -9.30 17.09
N MET A 220 -0.92 -9.67 16.90
CA MET A 220 -2.07 -8.84 17.26
C MET A 220 -2.12 -8.59 18.78
N ASP A 221 -1.90 -9.63 19.58
CA ASP A 221 -1.82 -9.50 21.04
C ASP A 221 -0.69 -8.54 21.47
N ALA A 222 0.46 -8.59 20.78
CA ALA A 222 1.58 -7.69 21.04
C ALA A 222 1.25 -6.25 20.66
N PHE A 223 0.64 -6.04 19.49
CA PHE A 223 0.18 -4.73 19.03
C PHE A 223 -0.82 -4.11 20.01
N ILE A 224 -1.86 -4.85 20.41
CA ILE A 224 -2.88 -4.38 21.36
C ILE A 224 -2.26 -3.92 22.70
N ARG A 225 -1.24 -4.64 23.20
CA ARG A 225 -0.51 -4.26 24.42
C ARG A 225 0.33 -3.00 24.24
N GLN A 226 0.78 -2.70 23.03
CA GLN A 226 1.61 -1.53 22.72
C GLN A 226 0.79 -0.26 22.51
N VAL A 227 -0.43 -0.37 21.97
CA VAL A 227 -1.33 0.76 21.78
C VAL A 227 -1.70 1.37 23.13
N LYS A 228 -1.39 2.66 23.31
CA LYS A 228 -1.71 3.43 24.52
C LYS A 228 -2.79 4.45 24.24
N HIS A 229 -3.77 4.54 25.13
CA HIS A 229 -4.82 5.58 25.10
C HIS A 229 -5.66 5.67 23.81
N ASP A 230 -5.73 4.59 23.01
CA ASP A 230 -6.61 4.48 21.84
C ASP A 230 -7.38 3.17 21.92
N ASP A 231 -8.52 3.20 22.62
CA ASP A 231 -9.34 2.01 22.83
C ASP A 231 -10.12 1.61 21.57
N GLU A 232 -10.43 2.57 20.68
CA GLU A 232 -11.04 2.28 19.38
C GLU A 232 -10.11 1.42 18.52
N LEU A 233 -8.84 1.79 18.41
CA LEU A 233 -7.86 1.03 17.65
C LEU A 233 -7.60 -0.37 18.25
N LYS A 234 -7.60 -0.50 19.58
CA LYS A 234 -7.51 -1.81 20.24
C LYS A 234 -8.72 -2.69 19.93
N ASN A 235 -9.92 -2.14 20.00
CA ASN A 235 -11.15 -2.86 19.68
C ASN A 235 -11.14 -3.30 18.21
N TYR A 236 -10.71 -2.41 17.32
CA TYR A 236 -10.55 -2.72 15.90
C TYR A 236 -9.52 -3.82 15.67
N ALA A 237 -8.39 -3.79 16.37
CA ALA A 237 -7.38 -4.85 16.30
C ALA A 237 -7.90 -6.22 16.80
N GLN A 238 -8.69 -6.24 17.88
CA GLN A 238 -9.35 -7.46 18.34
C GLN A 238 -10.39 -7.99 17.35
N ALA A 239 -11.07 -7.10 16.64
CA ALA A 239 -12.04 -7.46 15.61
C ALA A 239 -11.33 -8.02 14.36
N ALA A 240 -10.30 -7.33 13.87
CA ALA A 240 -9.43 -7.77 12.79
C ALA A 240 -8.79 -9.15 13.04
N ALA A 241 -8.28 -9.41 14.24
CA ALA A 241 -7.72 -10.72 14.59
C ALA A 241 -8.71 -11.89 14.45
N ARG A 242 -10.02 -11.59 14.51
CA ARG A 242 -11.13 -12.55 14.37
C ARG A 242 -11.74 -12.54 12.97
N GLY A 243 -11.20 -11.76 12.04
CA GLY A 243 -11.75 -11.56 10.70
C GLY A 243 -13.07 -10.78 10.70
N MET A 244 -13.30 -9.93 11.68
CA MET A 244 -14.54 -9.17 11.85
C MET A 244 -14.29 -7.67 11.63
N VAL A 245 -14.09 -7.28 10.38
CA VAL A 245 -13.99 -5.87 9.96
C VAL A 245 -15.12 -5.56 8.97
N GLN A 246 -15.45 -4.28 8.83
CA GLN A 246 -16.45 -3.77 7.89
C GLN A 246 -15.83 -2.69 7.02
#